data_AF-A0AAE1LKT5-F1
#
_entry.id   AF-A0AAE1LKT5-F1
#
_cell.length_a   1.000
_cell.length_b   1.000
_cell.length_c   1.000
_cell.angle_alpha   90.00
_cell.angle_beta   90.00
_cell.angle_gamma   90.00
#
_symmetry.space_group_name_H-M   'P 1'
#
loop_
_entity.id
_entity.type
_entity.pdbx_description
1 polymer ?
#
loop_
_entity_poly.entity_id
_entity_poly.type
_entity_poly.pdbx_seq_one_letter_code
_entity_poly.pdbx_strand_id
1 'polypeptide(L)'
;MTFLEGMEKAINLLLQKMKHLTVLSIPPIPRLAATNESEHLKALNSYNVIIRGLVTQNMASMKFIDLVPLFLGKNGIRMELYKKDQLHFSDEGLEVLVQTLHSALAMKCCQSNDNPMN
;
A
#
# COMPACT_ATOMS: atom_id res chain seq x y z
N MET A 1 11.69 17.35 12.74
CA MET A 1 10.89 16.83 11.63
C MET A 1 10.70 15.34 11.86
N THR A 2 9.51 14.94 12.27
CA THR A 2 9.14 13.54 12.46
C THR A 2 8.85 12.87 11.11
N PHE A 3 8.81 11.54 11.07
CA PHE A 3 8.41 10.79 9.87
C PHE A 3 7.03 11.25 9.35
N LEU A 4 6.09 11.49 10.27
CA LEU A 4 4.73 11.91 9.95
C LEU A 4 4.70 13.31 9.31
N GLU A 5 5.36 14.28 9.94
CA GLU A 5 5.48 15.65 9.42
C GLU A 5 6.12 15.68 8.02
N GLY A 6 7.13 14.85 7.80
CA GLY A 6 7.77 14.72 6.49
C GLY A 6 6.82 14.18 5.42
N MET A 7 6.02 13.17 5.78
CA MET A 7 5.06 12.56 4.87
C MET A 7 3.88 13.48 4.54
N GLU A 8 3.33 14.18 5.54
CA GLU A 8 2.29 15.20 5.34
C GLU A 8 2.78 16.30 4.40
N LYS A 9 4.00 16.81 4.63
CA LYS A 9 4.60 17.82 3.78
C LYS A 9 4.78 17.32 2.34
N ALA A 10 5.24 16.08 2.16
CA ALA A 10 5.40 15.48 0.84
C ALA A 10 4.06 15.32 0.11
N ILE A 11 3.03 14.81 0.79
CA ILE A 11 1.68 14.68 0.24
C ILE A 11 1.14 16.05 -0.20
N ASN A 12 1.24 17.06 0.66
CA ASN A 12 0.77 18.41 0.35
C ASN A 12 1.47 19.00 -0.88
N LEU A 13 2.79 18.80 -1.01
CA LEU A 13 3.55 19.25 -2.18
C LEU A 13 3.16 18.48 -3.46
N LEU A 14 2.92 17.18 -3.36
CA LEU A 14 2.50 16.36 -4.50
C LEU A 14 1.09 16.74 -4.97
N LEU A 15 0.16 16.97 -4.05
CA LEU A 15 -1.22 17.35 -4.37
C LEU A 15 -1.32 18.74 -5.04
N GLN A 16 -0.34 19.62 -4.87
CA GLN A 16 -0.27 20.87 -5.64
C GLN A 16 0.00 20.65 -7.13
N LYS A 17 0.59 19.51 -7.51
CA LYS A 17 1.01 19.21 -8.90
C LYS A 17 0.27 18.02 -9.51
N MET A 18 -0.26 17.12 -8.70
CA MET A 18 -0.84 15.85 -9.11
C MET A 18 -2.33 15.82 -8.74
N LYS A 19 -3.18 15.49 -9.71
CA LYS A 19 -4.64 15.32 -9.48
C LYS A 19 -4.97 14.04 -8.72
N HIS A 20 -4.12 13.02 -8.84
CA HIS A 20 -4.31 11.72 -8.24
C HIS A 20 -3.01 11.21 -7.63
N LEU A 21 -3.08 10.75 -6.39
CA LEU A 21 -1.96 10.13 -5.69
C LEU A 21 -2.40 8.76 -5.16
N THR A 22 -1.60 7.73 -5.44
CA THR A 22 -1.79 6.40 -4.84
C THR A 22 -0.70 6.18 -3.82
N VAL A 23 -1.10 5.84 -2.60
CA VAL A 23 -0.21 5.52 -1.49
C VAL A 23 -0.34 4.02 -1.21
N LEU A 24 0.79 3.35 -1.18
CA LEU A 24 0.88 1.94 -0.81
C LEU A 24 1.16 1.84 0.68
N SER A 25 0.52 0.90 1.36
CA SER A 25 0.89 0.55 2.73
C SER A 25 2.28 -0.09 2.75
N ILE A 26 2.94 -0.04 3.91
CA ILE A 26 4.21 -0.74 4.11
C ILE A 26 3.86 -2.24 4.22
N PRO A 27 4.48 -3.12 3.40
CA PRO A 27 4.28 -4.57 3.52
C PRO A 27 4.98 -5.12 4.78
N PRO A 28 4.65 -6.34 5.23
CA PRO A 28 5.48 -7.07 6.17
C PRO A 28 6.94 -7.14 5.69
N ILE A 29 7.89 -7.06 6.61
CA ILE A 29 9.33 -7.10 6.27
C ILE A 29 9.91 -8.30 7.02
N PRO A 30 10.06 -9.46 6.38
CA PRO A 30 10.45 -10.67 7.07
C PRO A 30 11.79 -10.55 7.82
N ARG A 31 12.73 -9.77 7.27
CA ARG A 31 14.00 -9.45 7.97
C ARG A 31 13.80 -8.85 9.37
N LEU A 32 12.76 -8.03 9.55
CA LEU A 32 12.45 -7.38 10.83
C LEU A 32 11.56 -8.27 11.72
N ALA A 33 10.81 -9.20 11.12
CA ALA A 33 9.94 -10.14 11.81
C ALA A 33 10.67 -11.38 12.36
N ALA A 34 11.95 -11.59 12.01
CA ALA A 34 12.70 -12.82 12.30
C ALA A 34 12.74 -13.23 13.78
N THR A 35 12.65 -12.27 14.71
CA THR A 35 12.67 -12.52 16.16
C THR A 35 11.28 -12.56 16.79
N ASN A 36 10.32 -11.80 16.25
CA ASN A 36 8.94 -11.75 16.75
C ASN A 36 7.99 -11.20 15.67
N GLU A 37 7.42 -12.09 14.84
CA GLU A 37 6.50 -11.71 13.76
C GLU A 37 5.26 -11.00 14.29
N SER A 38 4.69 -11.45 15.41
CA SER A 38 3.47 -10.86 15.98
C SER A 38 3.66 -9.40 16.38
N GLU A 39 4.78 -9.09 17.03
CA GLU A 39 5.11 -7.72 17.43
C GLU A 39 5.44 -6.84 16.23
N HIS A 40 6.20 -7.36 15.25
CA HIS A 40 6.47 -6.67 13.99
C HIS A 40 5.17 -6.31 13.26
N LEU A 41 4.24 -7.25 13.11
CA LEU A 41 2.96 -7.02 12.44
C LEU A 41 2.08 -6.01 13.20
N LYS A 42 2.10 -6.01 14.54
CA LYS A 42 1.40 -4.98 15.35
C LYS A 42 1.96 -3.58 15.13
N ALA A 43 3.29 -3.45 15.14
CA ALA A 43 3.95 -2.17 14.89
C ALA A 43 3.67 -1.69 13.46
N LEU A 44 3.82 -2.57 12.47
CA LEU A 44 3.52 -2.30 11.06
C LEU A 44 2.07 -1.82 10.87
N ASN A 45 1.10 -2.52 11.46
CA ASN A 45 -0.31 -2.13 11.37
C ASN A 45 -0.55 -0.75 11.97
N SER A 46 0.11 -0.41 13.09
CA SER A 46 0.02 0.92 13.69
C SER A 46 0.53 2.01 12.73
N TYR A 47 1.66 1.77 12.06
CA TYR A 47 2.16 2.70 11.03
C TYR A 47 1.22 2.82 9.84
N ASN A 48 0.71 1.71 9.32
CA ASN A 48 -0.21 1.72 8.19
C ASN A 48 -1.55 2.39 8.50
N VAL A 49 -2.03 2.30 9.75
CA VAL A 49 -3.20 3.06 10.22
C VAL A 49 -2.94 4.57 10.17
N ILE A 50 -1.77 5.02 10.61
CA ILE A 50 -1.38 6.43 10.56
C ILE A 50 -1.31 6.92 9.12
N ILE A 51 -0.64 6.16 8.24
CA ILE A 51 -0.55 6.48 6.80
C ILE A 51 -1.95 6.58 6.19
N ARG A 52 -2.80 5.58 6.44
CA ARG A 52 -4.18 5.56 5.95
C ARG A 52 -4.98 6.77 6.44
N GLY A 53 -4.81 7.16 7.71
CA GLY A 53 -5.43 8.35 8.29
C GLY A 53 -5.14 9.60 7.47
N LEU A 54 -3.89 9.81 7.05
CA LEU A 54 -3.50 10.94 6.22
C LEU A 54 -4.10 10.92 4.82
N VAL A 55 -4.18 9.73 4.20
CA VAL A 55 -4.88 9.59 2.91
C VAL A 55 -6.35 9.94 3.07
N THR A 56 -7.01 9.43 4.13
CA THR A 56 -8.44 9.67 4.37
C THR A 56 -8.77 11.11 4.76
N GLN A 57 -7.83 11.94 5.19
CA GLN A 57 -8.11 13.37 5.39
C GLN A 57 -8.19 14.14 4.07
N ASN A 58 -7.64 13.59 2.99
CA ASN A 58 -7.52 14.22 1.67
C ASN A 58 -8.48 13.58 0.62
N MET A 59 -9.63 13.07 1.08
CA MET A 59 -10.51 12.02 0.51
C MET A 59 -10.79 11.96 -1.01
N ALA A 60 -10.62 13.02 -1.80
CA ALA A 60 -11.04 13.02 -3.21
C ALA A 60 -9.90 12.68 -4.21
N SER A 61 -8.65 13.03 -3.89
CA SER A 61 -7.52 12.92 -4.81
C SER A 61 -6.60 11.73 -4.51
N MET A 62 -6.82 11.04 -3.38
CA MET A 62 -5.90 10.03 -2.89
C MET A 62 -6.53 8.64 -2.80
N LYS A 63 -5.73 7.62 -3.12
CA LYS A 63 -6.08 6.21 -2.92
C LYS A 63 -5.06 5.55 -2.02
N PHE A 64 -5.53 4.77 -1.05
CA PHE A 64 -4.69 3.89 -0.24
C PHE A 64 -4.87 2.44 -0.70
N ILE A 65 -3.78 1.73 -0.91
CA ILE A 65 -3.78 0.29 -1.21
C ILE A 65 -3.05 -0.41 -0.08
N ASP A 66 -3.77 -1.29 0.63
CA ASP A 66 -3.18 -2.08 1.69
C ASP A 66 -2.52 -3.34 1.12
N LEU A 67 -1.19 -3.39 1.22
CA LEU A 67 -0.38 -4.51 0.79
C LEU A 67 -0.34 -5.65 1.83
N VAL A 68 -0.62 -5.39 3.11
CA VAL A 68 -0.41 -6.38 4.17
C VAL A 68 -1.11 -7.72 3.89
N PRO A 69 -2.40 -7.76 3.48
CA PRO A 69 -3.08 -9.03 3.20
C PRO A 69 -2.51 -9.80 2.01
N LEU A 70 -1.81 -9.13 1.08
CA LEU A 70 -1.25 -9.76 -0.13
C LEU A 70 0.03 -10.54 0.18
N PHE A 71 0.78 -10.05 1.18
CA PHE A 71 2.06 -10.58 1.62
C PHE A 71 1.96 -11.42 2.89
N LEU A 72 0.76 -11.59 3.44
CA LEU A 72 0.45 -12.56 4.49
C LEU A 72 -0.26 -13.77 3.89
N GLY A 73 0.21 -14.95 4.25
CA GLY A 73 -0.39 -16.23 3.93
C GLY A 73 -0.99 -16.89 5.16
N LYS A 74 -1.45 -18.14 5.01
CA LYS A 74 -2.01 -18.92 6.12
C LYS A 74 -1.01 -19.16 7.27
N ASN A 75 0.29 -19.18 6.95
CA ASN A 75 1.36 -19.53 7.86
C ASN A 75 2.25 -18.33 8.24
N GLY A 76 1.74 -17.10 8.12
CA GLY A 76 2.51 -15.88 8.35
C GLY A 76 2.99 -15.23 7.06
N ILE A 77 4.13 -14.55 7.09
CA ILE A 77 4.65 -13.82 5.93
C ILE A 77 4.95 -14.79 4.75
N ARG A 78 4.50 -14.41 3.56
CA ARG A 78 4.75 -15.14 2.29
C ARG A 78 6.19 -14.96 1.82
N MET A 79 7.10 -15.79 2.35
CA MET A 79 8.53 -15.71 2.09
C MET A 79 8.91 -15.86 0.61
N GLU A 80 8.10 -16.57 -0.17
CA GLU A 80 8.28 -16.76 -1.61
C GLU A 80 8.22 -15.43 -2.41
N LEU A 81 7.56 -14.42 -1.86
CA LEU A 81 7.44 -13.09 -2.48
C LEU A 81 8.65 -12.19 -2.23
N TYR A 82 9.67 -12.66 -1.52
CA TYR A 82 10.86 -11.89 -1.17
C TYR A 82 12.14 -12.52 -1.72
N LYS A 83 13.15 -11.68 -1.95
CA LYS A 83 14.52 -12.11 -2.21
C LYS A 83 15.14 -12.68 -0.94
N LYS A 84 16.33 -13.29 -1.10
CA LYS A 84 17.10 -13.87 0.01
C LYS A 84 17.42 -12.89 1.13
N ASP A 85 17.45 -11.59 0.85
CA ASP A 85 17.68 -10.54 1.86
C ASP A 85 16.45 -10.23 2.74
N GLN A 86 15.30 -10.83 2.43
CA GLN A 86 14.03 -10.70 3.16
C GLN A 86 13.57 -9.25 3.31
N LEU A 87 13.97 -8.38 2.38
CA LEU A 87 13.62 -6.96 2.33
C LEU A 87 13.08 -6.58 0.96
N HIS A 88 13.74 -7.01 -0.13
CA HIS A 88 13.29 -6.71 -1.48
C HIS A 88 12.35 -7.80 -2.00
N PHE A 89 11.42 -7.41 -2.86
CA PHE A 89 10.53 -8.36 -3.51
C PHE A 89 11.26 -9.24 -4.53
N SER A 90 10.87 -10.51 -4.60
CA SER A 90 11.21 -11.40 -5.72
C SER A 90 10.44 -10.98 -6.99
N ASP A 91 10.73 -11.62 -8.11
CA ASP A 91 9.97 -11.37 -9.36
C ASP A 91 8.49 -11.71 -9.15
N GLU A 92 8.18 -12.82 -8.47
CA GLU A 92 6.81 -13.17 -8.08
C GLU A 92 6.18 -12.12 -7.15
N GLY A 93 6.94 -11.59 -6.19
CA GLY A 93 6.47 -10.51 -5.32
C GLY A 93 6.14 -9.22 -6.08
N LEU A 94 6.94 -8.88 -7.10
CA LEU A 94 6.66 -7.75 -7.98
C LEU A 94 5.44 -8.01 -8.86
N GLU A 95 5.26 -9.22 -9.37
CA GLU A 95 4.06 -9.59 -10.15
C GLU A 95 2.78 -9.42 -9.34
N VAL A 96 2.75 -9.90 -8.09
CA VAL A 96 1.60 -9.71 -7.18
C VAL A 96 1.31 -8.22 -6.96
N LEU A 97 2.34 -7.41 -6.76
CA LEU A 97 2.19 -5.96 -6.58
C LEU A 97 1.65 -5.28 -7.84
N VAL A 98 2.19 -5.60 -9.01
CA VAL A 98 1.78 -5.02 -10.29
C VAL A 98 0.34 -5.41 -10.62
N GLN A 99 -0.05 -6.68 -10.45
CA GLN A 99 -1.42 -7.13 -10.68
C GLN A 99 -2.43 -6.42 -9.75
N THR A 100 -2.04 -6.21 -8.49
CA THR A 100 -2.85 -5.45 -7.53
C THR A 100 -3.01 -4.00 -7.96
N LEU A 101 -1.91 -3.35 -8.37
CA LEU A 101 -1.94 -1.97 -8.87
C LEU A 101 -2.82 -1.85 -10.12
N HIS A 102 -2.67 -2.76 -11.08
CA HIS A 102 -3.51 -2.81 -12.27
C HIS A 102 -4.97 -2.96 -11.90
N SER A 103 -5.33 -3.92 -11.05
CA SER A 103 -6.73 -4.12 -10.63
C SER A 103 -7.29 -2.90 -9.89
N ALA A 104 -6.51 -2.31 -9.00
CA ALA A 104 -6.90 -1.14 -8.23
C ALA A 104 -7.08 0.10 -9.12
N LEU A 105 -6.30 0.26 -10.19
CA LEU A 105 -6.35 1.43 -11.06
C LEU A 105 -7.28 1.24 -12.28
N ALA A 106 -7.45 0.01 -12.75
CA ALA A 106 -8.30 -0.34 -13.90
C ALA A 106 -9.80 -0.16 -13.61
N MET A 107 -10.23 -0.21 -12.35
CA MET A 107 -11.64 0.03 -11.98
C MET A 107 -12.17 1.44 -12.35
N LYS A 108 -11.32 2.36 -12.84
CA LYS A 108 -11.76 3.65 -13.39
C LYS A 108 -12.12 3.63 -14.88
N CYS A 109 -11.69 2.64 -15.67
CA CYS A 109 -11.93 2.65 -17.13
C CYS A 109 -13.29 2.06 -17.53
N CYS A 110 -13.95 1.30 -16.65
CA CYS A 110 -15.22 0.63 -16.97
C CYS A 110 -16.46 1.24 -16.30
N GLN A 111 -16.34 2.42 -15.67
CA GLN A 111 -17.48 3.14 -15.06
C GLN A 111 -17.97 4.34 -15.88
N SER A 112 -17.51 4.49 -17.12
CA SER A 112 -18.09 5.45 -18.07
C SER A 112 -18.95 4.72 -19.08
N ASN A 113 -20.25 5.07 -19.07
CA ASN A 113 -21.32 4.70 -20.00
C ASN A 113 -22.03 3.40 -19.68
N ASP A 114 -23.13 3.52 -18.92
CA ASP A 114 -24.43 3.02 -19.35
C ASP A 114 -25.52 3.73 -18.54
N ASN A 115 -25.95 4.88 -19.05
CA ASN A 115 -27.29 5.39 -18.77
C ASN A 115 -27.94 5.66 -20.14
N PRO A 116 -28.62 4.68 -20.75
CA PRO A 116 -29.55 5.00 -21.79
C PRO A 116 -30.77 5.60 -21.10
N MET A 117 -30.88 6.92 -21.12
CA MET A 117 -32.19 7.55 -21.00
C MET A 117 -33.04 7.00 -22.16
N ASN A 118 -34.07 6.25 -21.84
CA ASN A 118 -35.41 6.33 -22.42
C ASN A 118 -36.38 5.48 -21.58
#